data_AF-A0A0F8Z3F6-F1
#
_entry.id   AF-A0A0F8Z3F6-F1
#
_cell.length_a   1.000
_cell.length_b   1.000
_cell.length_c   1.000
_cell.angle_alpha   90.00
_cell.angle_beta   90.00
_cell.angle_gamma   90.00
#
_symmetry.space_group_name_H-M   'P 1'
#
loop_
_entity.id
_entity.type
_entity.pdbx_description
1 polymer ?
#
loop_
_entity_poly.entity_id
_entity_poly.type
_entity_poly.pdbx_seq_one_letter_code
_entity_poly.pdbx_strand_id
1 'polypeptide(L)'
;MREGIIIDSGLEMIVSMAEGNPGAATVMGQMLKLDRDNILHIISLDDMNIRGQQVWVGYKDHCEENMDKFIEAIKARDPEMVDTINKNCIYQSEYGSFTERAVCNGASFNR
;
A
#
# COMPACT_ATOMS: atom_id res chain seq x y z
N MET A 1 -16.31 -20.76 17.51
CA MET A 1 -15.90 -20.06 16.27
C MET A 1 -14.52 -19.47 16.52
N ARG A 2 -13.53 -19.74 15.66
CA ARG A 2 -12.11 -19.42 15.93
C ARG A 2 -11.81 -17.97 15.55
N GLU A 3 -11.69 -17.10 16.55
CA GLU A 3 -11.30 -15.68 16.38
C GLU A 3 -9.81 -15.49 16.01
N GLY A 4 -8.99 -16.55 16.09
CA GLY A 4 -7.54 -16.48 15.87
C GLY A 4 -7.08 -16.54 14.40
N ILE A 5 -7.83 -17.17 13.50
CA ILE A 5 -7.35 -17.43 12.12
C ILE A 5 -7.19 -16.14 11.30
N ILE A 6 -8.03 -15.13 11.55
CA ILE A 6 -8.04 -13.88 10.79
C ILE A 6 -6.85 -12.97 11.18
N ILE A 7 -6.43 -13.00 12.45
CA ILE A 7 -5.35 -12.16 12.96
C ILE A 7 -4.01 -12.63 12.39
N ASP A 8 -3.79 -13.94 12.32
CA ASP A 8 -2.58 -14.52 11.73
C ASP A 8 -2.47 -14.15 10.24
N SER A 9 -3.57 -14.26 9.47
CA SER A 9 -3.57 -13.89 8.04
C SER A 9 -3.36 -12.39 7.79
N GLY A 10 -3.91 -11.51 8.65
CA GLY A 10 -3.75 -10.07 8.50
C GLY A 10 -2.33 -9.61 8.77
N LEU A 11 -1.66 -10.21 9.75
CA LEU A 11 -0.26 -9.91 10.06
C LEU A 11 0.68 -10.39 8.96
N GLU A 12 0.48 -11.62 8.45
CA GLU A 12 1.26 -12.15 7.32
C GLU A 12 1.13 -11.26 6.08
N MET A 13 -0.08 -10.77 5.79
CA MET A 13 -0.31 -9.84 4.70
C MET A 13 0.46 -8.53 4.90
N ILE A 14 0.42 -7.93 6.09
CA ILE A 14 1.17 -6.71 6.40
C ILE A 14 2.67 -6.93 6.18
N VAL A 15 3.22 -8.04 6.69
CA VAL A 15 4.65 -8.34 6.55
C VAL A 15 5.04 -8.50 5.08
N SER A 16 4.22 -9.21 4.29
CA SER A 16 4.47 -9.37 2.86
C SER A 16 4.35 -8.06 2.08
N MET A 17 3.33 -7.25 2.36
CA MET A 17 3.07 -5.98 1.67
C MET A 17 4.06 -4.88 2.07
N ALA A 18 4.64 -4.97 3.27
CA ALA A 18 5.58 -3.98 3.76
C ALA A 18 6.97 -4.11 3.11
N GLU A 19 7.33 -5.27 2.55
CA GLU A 19 8.62 -5.49 1.86
C GLU A 19 9.84 -5.01 2.67
N GLY A 20 9.81 -5.25 4.00
CA GLY A 20 10.87 -4.82 4.92
C GLY A 20 10.85 -3.34 5.30
N ASN A 21 9.91 -2.54 4.80
CA ASN A 21 9.72 -1.14 5.19
C ASN A 21 8.90 -1.03 6.49
N PRO A 22 9.52 -0.61 7.62
CA PRO A 22 8.81 -0.51 8.90
C PRO A 22 7.74 0.58 8.93
N GLY A 23 7.88 1.63 8.13
CA GLY A 23 6.87 2.69 7.98
C GLY A 23 5.60 2.15 7.33
N ALA A 24 5.74 1.40 6.25
CA ALA A 24 4.62 0.74 5.57
C ALA A 24 3.87 -0.24 6.49
N ALA A 25 4.61 -1.09 7.22
CA ALA A 25 4.03 -2.01 8.20
C ALA A 25 3.25 -1.26 9.29
N THR A 26 3.79 -0.12 9.75
CA THR A 26 3.15 0.72 10.76
C THR A 26 1.84 1.32 10.24
N VAL A 27 1.84 1.88 9.03
CA VAL A 27 0.64 2.48 8.39
C VAL A 27 -0.46 1.42 8.23
N MET A 28 -0.15 0.27 7.65
CA MET A 28 -1.14 -0.81 7.48
C MET A 28 -1.62 -1.37 8.83
N GLY A 29 -0.73 -1.47 9.82
CA GLY A 29 -1.11 -1.85 11.18
C GLY A 29 -2.04 -0.84 11.85
N GLN A 30 -1.87 0.45 11.59
CA GLN A 30 -2.80 1.50 12.03
C GLN A 30 -4.15 1.40 11.33
N MET A 31 -4.18 1.12 10.02
CA MET A 31 -5.42 0.88 9.28
C MET A 31 -6.23 -0.26 9.93
N LEU A 32 -5.61 -1.41 10.21
CA LEU A 32 -6.31 -2.55 10.83
C LEU A 32 -6.73 -2.29 12.28
N LYS A 33 -6.02 -1.44 13.01
CA LYS A 33 -6.41 -1.01 14.36
C LYS A 33 -7.60 -0.08 14.35
N LEU A 34 -7.73 0.77 13.32
CA LEU A 34 -8.85 1.68 13.15
C LEU A 34 -10.14 0.92 12.81
N ASP A 35 -10.05 0.01 11.85
CA ASP A 35 -11.14 -0.91 11.48
C ASP A 35 -10.54 -2.17 10.84
N ARG A 36 -11.01 -3.35 11.23
CA ARG A 36 -10.54 -4.61 10.63
C ARG A 36 -10.92 -4.74 9.17
N ASP A 37 -12.01 -4.11 8.74
CA ASP A 37 -12.46 -4.13 7.34
C ASP A 37 -11.52 -3.34 6.41
N ASN A 38 -10.63 -2.51 6.98
CA ASN A 38 -9.57 -1.85 6.22
C ASN A 38 -8.55 -2.84 5.60
N ILE A 39 -8.60 -4.13 5.96
CA ILE A 39 -7.86 -5.17 5.24
C ILE A 39 -8.20 -5.18 3.74
N LEU A 40 -9.43 -4.86 3.35
CA LEU A 40 -9.84 -4.75 1.94
C LEU A 40 -9.14 -3.58 1.23
N HIS A 41 -8.82 -2.51 1.95
CA HIS A 41 -8.05 -1.38 1.41
C HIS A 41 -6.57 -1.74 1.25
N ILE A 42 -6.01 -2.58 2.14
CA ILE A 42 -4.66 -3.12 1.98
C ILE A 42 -4.59 -4.03 0.75
N ILE A 43 -5.64 -4.84 0.49
CA ILE A 43 -5.74 -5.63 -0.75
C ILE A 43 -5.85 -4.71 -1.98
N SER A 44 -6.57 -3.58 -1.85
CA SER A 44 -6.68 -2.61 -2.94
C SER A 44 -5.35 -1.94 -3.27
N LEU A 45 -4.51 -1.66 -2.26
CA LEU A 45 -3.14 -1.20 -2.47
C LEU A 45 -2.33 -2.21 -3.30
N ASP A 46 -2.51 -3.50 -3.01
CA ASP A 46 -1.85 -4.56 -3.78
C ASP A 46 -2.28 -4.58 -5.26
N ASP A 47 -3.58 -4.47 -5.50
CA ASP A 47 -4.15 -4.38 -6.85
C ASP A 47 -3.72 -3.09 -7.60
N MET A 48 -3.34 -2.05 -6.87
CA MET A 48 -2.73 -0.83 -7.42
C MET A 48 -1.21 -0.94 -7.58
N ASN A 49 -0.63 -2.09 -7.22
CA ASN A 49 0.81 -2.32 -7.17
C ASN A 49 1.53 -1.25 -6.32
N ILE A 50 0.97 -1.00 -5.13
CA ILE A 50 1.51 -0.11 -4.11
C ILE A 50 1.94 -0.97 -2.92
N ARG A 51 3.26 -1.16 -2.77
CA ARG A 51 3.87 -1.96 -1.72
C ARG A 51 5.06 -1.24 -1.09
N GLY A 52 5.46 -1.70 0.10
CA GLY A 52 6.64 -1.22 0.81
C GLY A 52 6.73 0.30 0.88
N GLN A 53 7.82 0.87 0.37
CA GLN A 53 8.06 2.32 0.40
C GLN A 53 6.95 3.13 -0.27
N GLN A 54 6.26 2.59 -1.27
CA GLN A 54 5.17 3.29 -1.96
C GLN A 54 3.97 3.55 -1.02
N VAL A 55 3.68 2.62 -0.10
CA VAL A 55 2.66 2.82 0.95
C VAL A 55 3.03 4.00 1.83
N TRP A 56 4.29 4.07 2.26
CA TRP A 56 4.78 5.15 3.10
C TRP A 56 4.70 6.51 2.40
N VAL A 57 5.11 6.58 1.13
CA VAL A 57 5.05 7.82 0.34
C VAL A 57 3.60 8.26 0.08
N GLY A 58 2.69 7.34 -0.25
CA GLY A 58 1.28 7.67 -0.39
C GLY A 58 0.69 8.25 0.90
N TYR A 59 0.97 7.61 2.03
CA TYR A 59 0.49 8.08 3.34
C TYR A 59 1.11 9.41 3.77
N LYS A 60 2.44 9.52 3.69
CA LYS A 60 3.18 10.67 4.23
C LYS A 60 3.17 11.87 3.29
N ASP A 61 3.63 11.66 2.06
CA ASP A 61 3.92 12.76 1.13
C ASP A 61 2.67 13.23 0.40
N HIS A 62 1.74 12.32 0.06
CA HIS A 62 0.47 12.71 -0.58
C HIS A 62 -0.63 13.03 0.45
N CYS A 63 -0.80 12.18 1.46
CA CYS A 63 -1.88 12.34 2.45
C CYS A 63 -1.47 13.09 3.71
N GLU A 64 -0.26 13.63 3.81
CA GLU A 64 0.23 14.44 4.94
C GLU A 64 0.14 13.71 6.29
N GLU A 65 0.37 12.40 6.27
CA GLU A 65 0.24 11.53 7.45
C GLU A 65 -1.19 11.52 8.04
N ASN A 66 -2.21 11.75 7.21
CA ASN A 66 -3.61 11.66 7.59
C ASN A 66 -4.21 10.33 7.13
N MET A 67 -4.58 9.48 8.09
CA MET A 67 -5.11 8.13 7.83
C MET A 67 -6.44 8.15 7.07
N ASP A 68 -7.35 9.08 7.40
CA ASP A 68 -8.65 9.18 6.74
C ASP A 68 -8.47 9.59 5.27
N LYS A 69 -7.62 10.60 5.00
CA LYS A 69 -7.26 10.99 3.63
C LYS A 69 -6.65 9.83 2.86
N PHE A 70 -5.77 9.05 3.49
CA PHE A 70 -5.12 7.92 2.85
C PHE A 70 -6.11 6.80 2.49
N ILE A 71 -7.01 6.45 3.39
CA ILE A 71 -8.07 5.48 3.12
C ILE A 71 -8.98 5.96 1.98
N GLU A 72 -9.39 7.23 1.98
CA GLU A 72 -10.21 7.80 0.91
C GLU A 72 -9.47 7.83 -0.43
N ALA A 73 -8.18 8.15 -0.45
CA ALA A 73 -7.36 8.11 -1.66
C ALA A 73 -7.26 6.68 -2.24
N ILE A 74 -7.12 5.66 -1.38
CA ILE A 74 -7.14 4.25 -1.81
C ILE A 74 -8.49 3.88 -2.41
N LYS A 75 -9.59 4.22 -1.74
CA LYS A 75 -10.96 3.94 -2.21
C LYS A 75 -11.24 4.59 -3.56
N ALA A 76 -10.80 5.84 -3.72
CA ALA A 76 -10.94 6.61 -4.95
C ALA A 76 -9.96 6.17 -6.06
N ARG A 77 -8.99 5.29 -5.73
CA ARG A 77 -7.87 4.92 -6.59
C ARG A 77 -7.17 6.17 -7.17
N ASP A 78 -6.93 7.13 -6.28
CA ASP A 78 -6.57 8.51 -6.58
C ASP A 78 -5.36 8.61 -7.54
N PRO A 79 -5.55 9.16 -8.75
CA PRO A 79 -4.47 9.36 -9.71
C PRO A 79 -3.34 10.26 -9.20
N GLU A 80 -3.65 11.25 -8.36
CA GLU A 80 -2.64 12.16 -7.83
C GLU A 80 -1.74 11.44 -6.82
N MET A 81 -2.31 10.55 -6.00
CA MET A 81 -1.54 9.68 -5.11
C MET A 81 -0.61 8.77 -5.92
N VAL A 82 -1.12 8.13 -6.97
CA VAL A 82 -0.35 7.25 -7.85
C VAL A 82 0.80 8.01 -8.53
N ASP A 83 0.56 9.23 -9.01
CA ASP A 83 1.59 10.06 -9.63
C ASP A 83 2.65 10.50 -8.61
N THR A 84 2.25 10.89 -7.40
CA THR A 84 3.18 11.22 -6.31
C THR A 84 4.07 10.04 -5.96
N ILE A 85 3.49 8.84 -5.82
CA ILE A 85 4.25 7.60 -5.58
C ILE A 85 5.24 7.34 -6.70
N ASN A 86 4.78 7.38 -7.96
CA ASN A 86 5.63 7.07 -9.11
C ASN A 86 6.79 8.07 -9.28
N LYS A 87 6.58 9.35 -8.95
CA LYS A 87 7.64 10.37 -8.97
C LYS A 87 8.72 10.13 -7.92
N ASN A 88 8.35 9.59 -6.76
CA ASN A 88 9.24 9.48 -5.60
C ASN A 88 9.83 8.08 -5.38
N CYS A 89 9.22 7.05 -5.96
CA CYS A 89 9.60 5.65 -5.70
C CYS A 89 10.17 4.91 -6.92
N ILE A 90 10.00 5.41 -8.15
CA ILE A 90 10.58 4.74 -9.31
C ILE A 90 12.08 5.03 -9.35
N TYR A 91 12.86 4.07 -8.87
CA TYR A 91 14.29 4.03 -9.13
C TYR A 91 14.52 3.52 -10.54
N GLN A 92 15.04 4.37 -11.43
CA GLN A 92 15.49 3.96 -12.75
C GLN A 92 16.98 3.58 -12.69
N SER A 93 17.30 2.38 -13.16
CA SER A 93 18.66 2.01 -13.52
C SER A 93 18.79 1.91 -15.04
N GLU A 94 20.03 1.84 -15.53
CA GLU A 94 20.32 1.56 -16.95
C GLU A 94 19.73 0.22 -17.44
N TYR A 95 19.34 -0.69 -16.53
CA TYR A 95 18.73 -1.99 -16.82
C TYR A 95 17.21 -2.05 -16.57
N GLY A 96 16.56 -0.92 -16.25
CA GLY A 96 15.12 -0.86 -15.97
C GLY A 96 14.79 -0.43 -14.53
N SER A 97 13.49 -0.44 -14.19
CA SER A 97 13.02 -0.06 -12.86
C SER A 97 13.08 -1.22 -11.88
N PHE A 98 13.57 -0.97 -10.67
CA PHE A 98 13.57 -1.96 -9.58
C PHE A 98 12.24 -2.07 -8.83
N THR A 99 11.32 -1.14 -9.09
CA THR A 99 10.06 -1.05 -8.36
C THR A 99 8.94 -0.97 -9.38
N GLU A 100 8.01 -1.91 -9.30
CA GLU A 100 6.87 -1.95 -10.20
C GLU A 100 6.05 -0.64 -10.07
N ARG A 101 5.57 -0.12 -11.20
CA ARG A 101 4.88 1.17 -11.25
C ARG A 101 3.51 1.07 -10.57
N ALA A 102 3.18 2.03 -9.70
CA ALA A 102 1.83 2.12 -9.14
C ALA A 102 0.82 2.48 -10.23
N VAL A 103 -0.39 1.89 -10.16
CA VAL A 103 -1.44 2.06 -11.16
C VAL A 103 -2.80 2.34 -10.53
N CYS A 104 -3.63 3.12 -11.22
CA CYS A 104 -4.98 3.41 -10.77
C CYS A 104 -5.96 2.26 -11.01
N ASN A 105 -5.65 1.28 -11.86
CA ASN A 105 -6.56 0.17 -12.18
C ASN A 105 -5.77 -1.12 -12.40
N GLY A 106 -6.13 -2.18 -11.67
CA GLY A 106 -5.71 -3.57 -11.80
C GLY A 106 -4.31 -3.78 -12.37
N ALA A 107 -3.32 -3.94 -11.49
CA ALA A 107 -1.97 -4.30 -11.89
C ALA A 107 -1.99 -5.66 -12.63
N SER A 108 -1.74 -5.63 -13.94
CA SER A 108 -1.54 -6.86 -14.72
C SER A 108 -0.07 -7.26 -14.63
N PHE A 109 0.23 -8.28 -13.85
CA PHE A 109 1.56 -8.90 -13.86
C PHE A 109 1.68 -9.82 -15.08
N ASN A 110 2.32 -9.34 -16.14
CA ASN A 110 2.91 -10.24 -17.14
C ASN A 110 4.29 -10.67 -16.60
N ARG A 111 4.31 -11.67 -15.72
CA ARG A 111 5.56 -12.38 -15.36
C ARG A 111 5.75 -13.59 -16.26
#